data_AF-A0AAX1TNQ3-F1
#
_entry.id   AF-A0AAX1TNQ3-F1
#
_cell.length_a   1.000
_cell.length_b   1.000
_cell.length_c   1.000
_cell.angle_alpha   90.00
_cell.angle_beta   90.00
_cell.angle_gamma   90.00
#
_symmetry.space_group_name_H-M   'P 1'
#
loop_
_entity.id
_entity.type
_entity.pdbx_description
1 polymer ?
#
loop_
_entity_poly.entity_id
_entity_poly.type
_entity_poly.pdbx_seq_one_letter_code
_entity_poly.pdbx_strand_id
1 'polypeptide(L)'
;MKRIVKNNLDQQLINSMVLYHELLKESFKKRERVKSKIIVPEFNYSELVYYTELKNTLECLKHNYRELLKYIKIENYSPMLKVIFLYDYEYCVPTVINMTLKEFLASDLYIGKEEINIKPRDIGIY
;
A
#
# COMPACT_ATOMS: atom_id res chain seq x y z
N MET A 1 -1.57 -1.28 10.77
CA MET A 1 -0.37 -1.84 11.43
C MET A 1 0.93 -1.06 11.12
N LYS A 2 1.93 -1.03 12.04
CA LYS A 2 3.27 -0.45 11.78
C LYS A 2 4.29 -1.55 11.43
N ARG A 3 4.76 -1.57 10.18
CA ARG A 3 5.79 -2.51 9.70
C ARG A 3 7.18 -2.10 10.18
N ILE A 4 7.84 -2.99 10.94
CA ILE A 4 9.20 -2.80 11.46
C ILE A 4 10.10 -3.92 10.92
N VAL A 5 11.25 -3.57 10.36
CA VAL A 5 12.29 -4.49 9.85
C VAL A 5 13.65 -4.19 10.46
N LYS A 6 14.52 -5.20 10.54
CA LYS A 6 15.87 -5.06 11.12
C LYS A 6 16.84 -4.25 10.25
N ASN A 7 16.69 -4.31 8.92
CA ASN A 7 17.55 -3.57 7.99
C ASN A 7 17.12 -2.10 7.94
N ASN A 8 18.04 -1.18 8.25
CA ASN A 8 17.77 0.26 8.33
C ASN A 8 17.36 0.86 6.97
N LEU A 9 18.02 0.46 5.89
CA LEU A 9 17.72 0.97 4.55
C LEU A 9 16.32 0.52 4.09
N ASP A 10 15.98 -0.75 4.29
CA ASP A 10 14.64 -1.28 4.06
C ASP A 10 13.60 -0.52 4.89
N GLN A 11 13.89 -0.22 6.16
CA GLN A 11 13.00 0.55 7.02
C GLN A 11 12.78 1.98 6.51
N GLN A 12 13.83 2.64 6.03
CA GLN A 12 13.71 3.98 5.45
C GLN A 12 12.86 3.97 4.19
N LEU A 13 13.02 2.96 3.32
CA LEU A 13 12.19 2.79 2.13
C LEU A 13 10.73 2.52 2.49
N ILE A 14 10.47 1.65 3.47
CA ILE A 14 9.13 1.39 4.01
C ILE A 14 8.50 2.68 4.52
N ASN A 15 9.24 3.49 5.27
CA ASN A 15 8.73 4.77 5.79
C ASN A 15 8.33 5.72 4.65
N SER A 16 9.15 5.83 3.60
CA SER A 16 8.84 6.63 2.41
C SER A 16 7.60 6.10 1.67
N MET A 17 7.43 4.79 1.58
CA MET A 17 6.26 4.15 0.97
C MET A 17 4.98 4.39 1.78
N VAL A 18 5.05 4.29 3.12
CA VAL A 18 3.92 4.60 4.02
C VAL A 18 3.53 6.08 3.91
N LEU A 19 4.51 6.98 3.86
CA LEU A 19 4.23 8.41 3.64
C LEU A 19 3.51 8.65 2.31
N TYR A 20 3.92 7.97 1.23
CA TYR A 20 3.24 8.07 -0.06
C TYR A 20 1.80 7.55 -0.01
N HIS A 21 1.57 6.45 0.72
CA HIS A 21 0.24 5.90 0.91
C HIS A 21 -0.70 6.91 1.60
N GLU A 22 -0.24 7.58 2.65
CA GLU A 22 -1.04 8.60 3.33
C GLU A 22 -1.32 9.82 2.43
N LEU A 23 -0.34 10.24 1.64
CA LEU A 23 -0.55 11.29 0.64
C LEU A 23 -1.56 10.88 -0.43
N LEU A 24 -1.55 9.61 -0.87
CA LEU A 24 -2.57 9.08 -1.78
C LEU A 24 -3.96 9.13 -1.14
N LYS A 25 -4.11 8.73 0.13
CA LYS A 25 -5.40 8.81 0.85
C LYS A 25 -5.94 10.23 0.87
N GLU A 26 -5.09 11.21 1.18
CA GLU A 26 -5.47 12.62 1.15
C GLU A 26 -5.86 13.09 -0.26
N SER A 27 -5.11 12.68 -1.27
CA SER A 27 -5.42 12.98 -2.67
C SER A 27 -6.74 12.36 -3.13
N PHE A 28 -7.09 11.15 -2.70
CA PHE A 28 -8.39 10.54 -2.98
C PHE A 28 -9.53 11.29 -2.30
N LYS A 29 -9.37 11.70 -1.03
CA LYS A 29 -10.37 12.50 -0.29
C LYS A 29 -10.64 13.84 -0.98
N LYS A 30 -9.58 14.51 -1.44
CA LYS A 30 -9.65 15.82 -2.12
C LYS A 30 -9.92 15.73 -3.61
N ARG A 31 -9.88 14.52 -4.18
CA ARG A 31 -9.97 14.24 -5.61
C ARG A 31 -8.99 15.10 -6.43
N GLU A 32 -7.72 15.09 -6.04
CA GLU A 32 -6.65 15.82 -6.70
C GLU A 32 -5.36 15.00 -6.81
N ARG A 33 -4.43 15.44 -7.65
CA ARG A 33 -3.13 14.77 -7.78
C ARG A 33 -2.30 14.94 -6.50
N VAL A 34 -1.41 13.97 -6.26
CA VAL A 34 -0.40 14.08 -5.19
C VAL A 34 0.56 15.22 -5.53
N LYS A 35 0.70 16.20 -4.62
CA LYS A 35 1.54 17.41 -4.83
C LYS A 35 2.88 17.39 -4.10
N SER A 36 3.17 16.35 -3.32
CA SER A 36 4.35 16.30 -2.45
C SER A 36 5.50 15.49 -3.06
N LYS A 37 6.72 15.96 -2.84
CA LYS A 37 7.96 15.22 -3.16
C LYS A 37 8.36 14.39 -1.95
N ILE A 38 8.46 13.07 -2.13
CA ILE A 38 8.96 12.17 -1.10
C ILE A 38 10.46 12.01 -1.31
N ILE A 39 11.20 12.10 -0.21
CA ILE A 39 12.61 11.77 -0.18
C ILE A 39 12.71 10.24 -0.14
N VAL A 40 13.31 9.66 -1.16
CA VAL A 40 13.61 8.23 -1.24
C VAL A 40 15.12 8.10 -1.06
N PRO A 41 15.61 7.31 -0.09
CA PRO A 41 17.04 7.08 0.06
C PRO A 41 17.61 6.43 -1.20
N GLU A 42 18.86 6.74 -1.53
CA GLU A 42 19.59 6.00 -2.57
C GLU A 42 19.94 4.60 -2.06
N PHE A 43 19.89 3.61 -2.94
CA PHE A 43 20.18 2.22 -2.60
C PHE A 43 20.63 1.43 -3.82
N ASN A 44 21.42 0.38 -3.58
CA ASN A 44 21.63 -0.72 -4.51
C ASN A 44 20.79 -1.93 -4.09
N TYR A 45 20.38 -2.75 -5.07
CA TYR A 45 19.53 -3.91 -4.79
C TYR A 45 20.18 -4.92 -3.83
N SER A 46 21.51 -5.01 -3.82
CA SER A 46 22.26 -5.91 -2.94
C SER A 46 22.20 -5.52 -1.45
N GLU A 47 21.79 -4.29 -1.14
CA GLU A 47 21.71 -3.78 0.24
C GLU A 47 20.34 -4.07 0.90
N LEU A 48 19.37 -4.51 0.09
CA LEU A 48 17.99 -4.75 0.51
C LEU A 48 17.80 -6.22 0.93
N VAL A 49 17.33 -6.42 2.16
CA VAL A 49 17.00 -7.76 2.67
C VAL A 49 15.56 -8.12 2.30
N TYR A 50 14.66 -7.14 2.31
CA TYR A 50 13.23 -7.32 2.03
C TYR A 50 12.85 -6.87 0.61
N TYR A 51 13.73 -7.08 -0.38
CA TYR A 51 13.54 -6.61 -1.76
C TYR A 51 12.18 -6.98 -2.37
N THR A 52 11.74 -8.24 -2.21
CA THR A 52 10.46 -8.71 -2.76
C THR A 52 9.27 -7.95 -2.16
N GLU A 53 9.31 -7.66 -0.87
CA GLU A 53 8.29 -6.87 -0.17
C GLU A 53 8.27 -5.44 -0.66
N LEU A 54 9.43 -4.79 -0.72
CA LEU A 54 9.57 -3.42 -1.21
C LEU A 54 9.09 -3.30 -2.66
N LYS A 55 9.44 -4.25 -3.52
CA LYS A 55 9.00 -4.29 -4.92
C LYS A 55 7.48 -4.41 -5.03
N ASN A 56 6.86 -5.35 -4.31
CA ASN A 56 5.42 -5.53 -4.33
C ASN A 56 4.69 -4.30 -3.80
N THR A 57 5.21 -3.69 -2.74
CA THR A 57 4.68 -2.46 -2.15
C THR A 57 4.75 -1.31 -3.15
N LEU A 58 5.87 -1.15 -3.86
CA LEU A 58 6.02 -0.11 -4.87
C LEU A 58 5.02 -0.27 -6.03
N GLU A 59 4.82 -1.49 -6.53
CA GLU A 59 3.85 -1.76 -7.60
C GLU A 59 2.41 -1.52 -7.14
N CYS A 60 2.10 -1.84 -5.89
CA CYS A 60 0.83 -1.52 -5.24
C CYS A 60 0.56 0.00 -5.24
N LEU A 61 1.55 0.80 -4.83
CA LEU A 61 1.45 2.27 -4.81
C LEU A 61 1.32 2.87 -6.21
N LYS A 62 2.07 2.34 -7.20
CA LYS A 62 1.96 2.75 -8.61
C LYS A 62 0.56 2.46 -9.16
N HIS A 63 0.01 1.29 -8.85
CA HIS A 63 -1.38 0.95 -9.22
C HIS A 63 -2.36 1.96 -8.62
N ASN A 64 -2.29 2.22 -7.32
CA ASN A 64 -3.20 3.14 -6.65
C ASN A 64 -3.12 4.57 -7.19
N TYR A 65 -1.92 5.03 -7.55
CA TYR A 65 -1.76 6.33 -8.20
C TYR A 65 -2.42 6.37 -9.59
N ARG A 66 -2.32 5.30 -10.39
CA ARG A 66 -3.03 5.21 -11.68
C ARG A 66 -4.55 5.24 -11.49
N GLU A 67 -5.05 4.56 -10.47
CA GLU A 67 -6.47 4.59 -10.10
C GLU A 67 -6.92 5.98 -9.66
N LEU A 68 -6.10 6.71 -8.90
CA LEU A 68 -6.34 8.11 -8.55
C LEU A 68 -6.48 8.98 -9.81
N LEU A 69 -5.59 8.82 -10.80
CA LEU A 69 -5.65 9.60 -12.04
C LEU A 69 -6.94 9.35 -12.82
N LYS A 70 -7.47 8.13 -12.81
CA LYS A 70 -8.78 7.81 -13.40
C LYS A 70 -9.91 8.41 -12.58
N TYR A 71 -9.86 8.25 -11.26
CA TYR A 71 -10.86 8.77 -10.32
C TYR A 71 -11.04 10.29 -10.41
N ILE A 72 -9.95 11.02 -10.66
CA ILE A 72 -9.99 12.47 -10.88
C ILE A 72 -10.71 12.82 -12.20
N LYS A 73 -10.46 12.06 -13.27
CA LYS A 73 -10.91 12.41 -14.63
C LYS A 73 -12.31 11.92 -14.97
N ILE A 74 -12.70 10.75 -14.47
CA ILE A 74 -13.91 10.05 -14.87
C ILE A 74 -14.97 10.24 -13.78
N GLU A 75 -16.13 10.76 -14.18
CA GLU A 75 -17.28 10.89 -13.31
C GLU A 75 -17.86 9.51 -12.96
N ASN A 76 -18.28 9.31 -11.71
CA ASN A 76 -18.79 8.03 -11.19
C ASN A 76 -17.82 6.83 -11.26
N TYR A 77 -16.51 7.06 -11.41
CA TYR A 77 -15.51 6.01 -11.34
C TYR A 77 -15.36 5.45 -9.91
N SER A 78 -15.39 4.13 -9.78
CA SER A 78 -15.13 3.44 -8.51
C SER A 78 -13.76 2.76 -8.56
N PRO A 79 -12.73 3.31 -7.90
CA PRO A 79 -11.39 2.74 -7.96
C PRO A 79 -11.30 1.44 -7.15
N MET A 80 -10.56 0.46 -7.69
CA MET A 80 -10.16 -0.74 -6.96
C MET A 80 -8.69 -0.61 -6.56
N LEU A 81 -8.47 -0.38 -5.27
CA LEU A 81 -7.18 -0.05 -4.70
C LEU A 81 -6.54 -1.27 -4.07
N LYS A 82 -5.25 -1.16 -3.76
CA LYS A 82 -4.45 -2.28 -3.25
C LYS A 82 -3.72 -1.89 -1.98
N VAL A 83 -3.53 -2.85 -1.10
CA VAL A 83 -2.65 -2.78 0.08
C VAL A 83 -1.87 -4.08 0.22
N ILE A 84 -0.88 -4.09 1.12
CA ILE A 84 -0.02 -5.25 1.37
C ILE A 84 -0.48 -5.97 2.62
N PHE A 85 -0.78 -7.26 2.48
CA PHE A 85 -1.06 -8.16 3.57
C PHE A 85 0.18 -8.94 4.00
N LEU A 86 0.42 -8.92 5.30
CA LEU A 86 1.47 -9.67 5.97
C LEU A 86 0.83 -10.56 7.03
N TYR A 87 0.77 -11.87 6.76
CA TYR A 87 0.16 -12.83 7.69
C TYR A 87 0.97 -12.96 8.99
N ASP A 88 2.30 -13.00 8.88
CA ASP A 88 3.29 -12.99 9.95
C ASP A 88 4.42 -12.01 9.60
N TYR A 89 4.85 -11.24 10.59
CA TYR A 89 5.76 -10.10 10.46
C TYR A 89 7.21 -10.50 10.22
N GLU A 90 7.59 -11.73 10.57
CA GLU A 90 8.98 -12.18 10.53
C GLU A 90 9.35 -12.91 9.22
N TYR A 91 8.41 -13.64 8.60
CA TYR A 91 8.75 -14.55 7.49
C TYR A 91 7.71 -14.66 6.37
N CYS A 92 6.63 -13.87 6.36
CA CYS A 92 5.61 -14.03 5.33
C CYS A 92 5.96 -13.39 3.99
N VAL A 93 5.52 -14.06 2.94
CA VAL A 93 5.48 -13.51 1.59
C VAL A 93 4.37 -12.45 1.54
N PRO A 94 4.69 -11.20 1.19
CA PRO A 94 3.71 -10.13 1.11
C PRO A 94 2.69 -10.44 0.02
N THR A 95 1.42 -10.45 0.40
CA THR A 95 0.31 -10.70 -0.51
C THR A 95 -0.40 -9.39 -0.81
N VAL A 96 -0.77 -9.15 -2.06
CA VAL A 96 -1.51 -7.95 -2.44
C VAL A 96 -3.00 -8.21 -2.29
N ILE A 97 -3.70 -7.34 -1.55
CA ILE A 97 -5.15 -7.42 -1.36
C ILE A 97 -5.81 -6.24 -2.07
N ASN A 98 -6.94 -6.50 -2.71
CA ASN A 98 -7.76 -5.46 -3.33
C ASN A 98 -8.77 -4.90 -2.31
N MET A 99 -9.02 -3.61 -2.39
CA MET A 99 -9.90 -2.86 -1.51
C MET A 99 -10.71 -1.83 -2.29
N THR A 100 -11.95 -1.61 -1.85
CA THR A 100 -12.73 -0.44 -2.25
C THR A 100 -12.09 0.84 -1.74
N LEU A 101 -12.49 1.99 -2.29
CA LEU A 101 -12.04 3.29 -1.79
C LEU A 101 -12.30 3.47 -0.29
N LYS A 102 -13.47 3.03 0.19
CA LYS A 102 -13.84 3.16 1.61
C LYS A 102 -12.89 2.37 2.51
N GLU A 103 -12.60 1.13 2.15
CA GLU A 103 -11.69 0.26 2.90
C GLU A 103 -10.27 0.81 2.86
N PHE A 104 -9.80 1.23 1.68
CA PHE A 104 -8.48 1.83 1.52
C PHE A 104 -8.26 3.07 2.39
N LEU A 105 -9.28 3.94 2.50
CA LEU A 105 -9.20 5.13 3.35
C LEU A 105 -9.16 4.80 4.85
N ALA A 106 -9.62 3.61 5.24
CA ALA A 106 -9.61 3.12 6.62
C ALA A 106 -8.43 2.20 6.93
N SER A 107 -7.73 1.68 5.92
CA SER A 107 -6.59 0.78 6.08
C SER A 107 -5.26 1.53 6.16
N ASP A 108 -4.27 0.86 6.73
CA ASP A 108 -2.85 1.20 6.55
C ASP A 108 -2.30 0.54 5.28
N LEU A 109 -1.10 0.96 4.84
CA LEU A 109 -0.42 0.35 3.69
C LEU A 109 -0.13 -1.15 3.90
N TYR A 110 0.24 -1.51 5.14
CA TYR A 110 0.48 -2.87 5.56
C TYR A 110 -0.60 -3.28 6.57
N ILE A 111 -1.29 -4.37 6.26
CA ILE A 111 -2.37 -4.92 7.07
C ILE A 111 -2.01 -6.32 7.56
N GLY A 112 -2.39 -6.62 8.80
CA GLY A 112 -2.17 -7.92 9.44
C GLY A 112 -3.43 -8.79 9.45
N LYS A 113 -3.30 -10.04 9.93
CA LYS A 113 -4.43 -11.00 10.02
C LYS A 113 -5.62 -10.44 10.79
N GLU A 114 -5.36 -9.65 11.83
CA GLU A 114 -6.40 -9.07 12.68
C GLU A 114 -7.25 -8.02 11.96
N GLU A 115 -6.70 -7.38 10.92
CA GLU A 115 -7.38 -6.38 10.11
C GLU A 115 -8.27 -7.02 9.02
N ILE A 116 -8.06 -8.32 8.71
CA ILE A 116 -8.87 -9.10 7.76
C ILE A 116 -10.17 -9.62 8.40
N ASN A 117 -10.36 -9.52 9.72
CA ASN A 117 -11.61 -9.93 10.38
C ASN A 117 -12.83 -9.04 10.06
N ILE A 118 -12.70 -8.11 9.12
CA ILE A 118 -13.82 -7.38 8.54
C ILE A 118 -14.43 -8.22 7.41
N LYS A 119 -15.40 -9.06 7.82
CA LYS A 119 -16.43 -9.82 7.06
C LYS A 119 -15.99 -11.10 6.35
N PRO A 120 -16.12 -12.27 7.02
CA PRO A 120 -16.28 -13.55 6.34
C PRO A 120 -17.70 -13.63 5.75
N ARG A 121 -17.96 -12.97 4.61
CA ARG A 121 -19.12 -13.31 3.75
C ARG A 121 -18.88 -13.20 2.23
N ASP A 122 -17.79 -12.62 1.77
CA ASP A 122 -17.63 -12.35 0.32
C ASP A 122 -16.48 -13.08 -0.37
N ILE A 123 -15.82 -14.05 0.29
CA ILE A 123 -14.86 -14.93 -0.40
C ILE A 123 -15.59 -16.23 -0.76
N GLY A 124 -16.28 -16.18 -1.91
CA GLY A 124 -16.82 -17.36 -2.59
C GLY A 124 -15.69 -18.24 -3.09
N ILE A 125 -15.11 -19.04 -2.20
CA ILE A 125 -14.33 -20.21 -2.56
C ILE A 125 -15.32 -21.37 -2.60
N TYR A 126 -15.76 -21.72 -3.82
CA TYR A 126 -16.30 -23.05 -4.12
C TYR A 126 -15.14 -24.03 -4.28
#